data_AF-A0A081CNL5-F1
#
_entry.id   AF-A0A081CNL5-F1
#
_cell.length_a   1.000
_cell.length_b   1.000
_cell.length_c   1.000
_cell.angle_alpha   90.00
_cell.angle_beta   90.00
_cell.angle_gamma   90.00
#
_symmetry.space_group_name_H-M   'P 1'
#
loop_
_entity.id
_entity.type
_entity.pdbx_description
1 polymer ?
#
loop_
_entity_poly.entity_id
_entity_poly.type
_entity_poly.pdbx_seq_one_letter_code
_entity_poly.pdbx_strand_id
1 'polypeptide(L)'
;MARKATRRSTAKQAEGAEPDGASTSTDIDSESELDDATKAAAVYKDAVNLPAHQTKHLSELVYRLPRIDTAFRLLQRNDTNSTGSSLWLSSQVLSAFLLHTYAKPQLRSGSNVKRKRMLELGSGTGLLSLLMARLGWDVVATDIEPVLDSVLRPNIDSGLYQLVHEGHADPEQIRVCKLDWTAAEEPKTESLRGAISGNDSIKSSGDSSEPHLDLIVTADTIYEPGLIRPLLSTISHFYRRQTDTKPTILLALERRDPAHIDHALQIARDEFNLPLKQIPAKRVRKIFDTLGDGTTWSRDDWSGVEIWNL
;
A
#
# COMPACT_ATOMS: atom_id res chain seq x y z
N MET A 1 -61.03 -35.62 44.08
CA MET A 1 -61.50 -35.03 45.37
C MET A 1 -60.32 -34.26 45.96
N ALA A 2 -60.41 -32.93 46.06
CA ALA A 2 -60.56 -32.21 47.33
C ALA A 2 -59.39 -32.53 48.31
N ARG A 3 -58.58 -31.60 48.83
CA ARG A 3 -58.89 -30.26 49.31
C ARG A 3 -57.57 -29.56 49.74
N LYS A 4 -57.58 -28.23 49.66
CA LYS A 4 -56.72 -27.29 50.39
C LYS A 4 -56.64 -27.62 51.89
N ALA A 5 -55.50 -27.34 52.51
CA ALA A 5 -55.43 -26.94 53.91
C ALA A 5 -54.32 -25.90 54.14
N THR A 6 -54.69 -24.84 54.85
CA THR A 6 -53.92 -23.66 55.23
C THR A 6 -53.51 -23.78 56.71
N ARG A 7 -52.32 -23.30 57.11
CA ARG A 7 -52.03 -22.61 58.41
C ARG A 7 -50.52 -22.34 58.49
N ARG A 8 -50.03 -21.08 58.55
CA ARG A 8 -50.01 -20.02 59.59
C ARG A 8 -48.88 -20.17 60.64
N SER A 9 -47.91 -19.26 60.50
CA SER A 9 -46.96 -18.61 61.45
C SER A 9 -46.07 -19.43 62.39
N THR A 10 -44.78 -19.07 62.44
CA THR A 10 -44.13 -18.37 63.57
C THR A 10 -42.77 -17.81 63.13
N ALA A 11 -42.44 -16.61 63.62
CA ALA A 11 -41.21 -15.87 63.35
C ALA A 11 -40.04 -16.33 64.23
N LYS A 12 -38.81 -16.25 63.71
CA LYS A 12 -37.59 -16.03 64.51
C LYS A 12 -36.52 -15.37 63.64
N GLN A 13 -36.08 -14.18 64.05
CA GLN A 13 -34.93 -13.46 63.51
C GLN A 13 -33.62 -14.18 63.89
N ALA A 14 -32.68 -14.27 62.96
CA ALA A 14 -31.25 -14.10 63.21
C ALA A 14 -30.49 -14.08 61.87
N GLU A 15 -29.80 -12.96 61.66
CA GLU A 15 -28.49 -12.80 61.00
C GLU A 15 -28.31 -13.28 59.55
N GLY A 16 -28.16 -12.28 58.67
CA GLY A 16 -27.96 -12.42 57.24
C GLY A 16 -26.55 -12.91 56.87
N ALA A 17 -26.55 -13.91 56.00
CA ALA A 17 -25.49 -14.22 55.06
C ALA A 17 -26.17 -14.39 53.69
N GLU A 18 -25.87 -13.51 52.74
CA GLU A 18 -26.33 -13.64 51.35
C GLU A 18 -25.43 -14.61 50.57
N PRO A 19 -26.00 -15.48 49.74
CA PRO A 19 -25.37 -15.94 48.52
C PRO A 19 -26.18 -15.56 47.27
N ASP A 20 -25.42 -15.19 46.23
CA ASP A 20 -25.65 -15.30 44.78
C ASP A 20 -27.05 -15.08 44.18
N GLY A 21 -27.12 -14.10 43.27
CA GLY A 21 -28.09 -14.13 42.17
C GLY A 21 -28.37 -12.79 41.49
N ALA A 22 -27.48 -12.33 40.60
CA ALA A 22 -27.86 -11.40 39.55
C ALA A 22 -26.97 -11.59 38.31
N SER A 23 -27.49 -12.33 37.32
CA SER A 23 -27.01 -12.27 35.95
C SER A 23 -27.42 -10.92 35.36
N THR A 24 -26.45 -10.03 35.13
CA THR A 24 -26.67 -8.83 34.31
C THR A 24 -25.92 -9.06 33.01
N SER A 25 -26.70 -9.26 31.94
CA SER A 25 -26.25 -9.26 30.55
C SER A 25 -25.62 -7.91 30.22
N THR A 26 -24.33 -7.91 29.91
CA THR A 26 -23.63 -6.78 29.29
C THR A 26 -23.90 -6.82 27.78
N ASP A 27 -25.03 -6.27 27.37
CA ASP A 27 -25.33 -5.90 25.97
C ASP A 27 -25.15 -4.37 25.81
N ILE A 28 -23.95 -3.87 26.11
CA ILE A 28 -23.60 -2.45 25.90
C ILE A 28 -22.15 -2.42 25.41
N ASP A 29 -21.93 -2.75 24.14
CA ASP A 29 -20.71 -2.38 23.39
C ASP A 29 -20.89 -2.58 21.87
N SER A 30 -21.91 -3.33 21.43
CA SER A 30 -22.14 -3.58 20.00
C SER A 30 -22.73 -2.39 19.23
N GLU A 31 -23.54 -1.53 19.86
CA GLU A 31 -24.21 -0.42 19.14
C GLU A 31 -23.27 0.76 18.83
N SER A 32 -22.28 1.03 19.69
CA SER A 32 -21.29 2.11 19.46
C SER A 32 -20.30 1.78 18.35
N GLU A 33 -19.86 0.52 18.24
CA GLU A 33 -18.97 0.08 17.17
C GLU A 33 -19.68 0.04 15.80
N LEU A 34 -20.96 -0.35 15.79
CA LEU A 34 -21.79 -0.32 14.58
C LEU A 34 -22.05 1.11 14.08
N ASP A 35 -22.27 2.06 14.98
CA ASP A 35 -22.50 3.46 14.63
C ASP A 35 -21.22 4.16 14.13
N ASP A 36 -20.05 3.82 14.71
CA ASP A 36 -18.76 4.38 14.28
C ASP A 36 -18.27 3.77 12.95
N ALA A 37 -18.48 2.46 12.73
CA ALA A 37 -18.22 1.80 11.45
C ALA A 37 -19.12 2.34 10.33
N THR A 38 -20.40 2.61 10.63
CA THR A 38 -21.35 3.16 9.66
C THR A 38 -21.01 4.62 9.30
N LYS A 39 -20.59 5.43 10.28
CA LYS A 39 -20.09 6.80 10.04
C LYS A 39 -18.77 6.80 9.27
N ALA A 40 -17.84 5.91 9.61
CA ALA A 40 -16.59 5.76 8.87
C ALA A 40 -16.86 5.37 7.40
N ALA A 41 -17.71 4.37 7.16
CA ALA A 41 -18.13 3.97 5.81
C ALA A 41 -18.76 5.12 5.00
N ALA A 42 -19.56 5.98 5.65
CA ALA A 42 -20.14 7.17 5.01
C ALA A 42 -19.07 8.21 4.64
N VAL A 43 -18.08 8.46 5.50
CA VAL A 43 -16.95 9.38 5.22
C VAL A 43 -16.12 8.92 4.01
N TYR A 44 -15.97 7.61 3.82
CA TYR A 44 -15.20 7.05 2.69
C TYR A 44 -15.92 7.14 1.34
N LYS A 45 -17.26 7.08 1.34
CA LYS A 45 -18.05 7.02 0.11
C LYS A 45 -18.00 8.32 -0.70
N ASP A 46 -17.96 9.45 -0.01
CA ASP A 46 -18.02 10.79 -0.61
C ASP A 46 -16.63 11.45 -0.75
N ALA A 47 -15.55 10.75 -0.40
CA ALA A 47 -14.20 11.26 -0.52
C ALA A 47 -13.83 11.56 -1.99
N VAL A 48 -13.32 12.77 -2.23
CA VAL A 48 -12.84 13.25 -3.53
C VAL A 48 -11.32 13.27 -3.52
N ASN A 49 -10.70 12.63 -4.49
CA ASN A 49 -9.27 12.73 -4.68
C ASN A 49 -8.95 14.13 -5.22
N LEU A 50 -8.01 14.81 -4.57
CA LEU A 50 -7.45 16.08 -5.05
C LEU A 50 -6.00 15.88 -5.54
N PRO A 51 -5.51 16.73 -6.46
CA PRO A 51 -4.11 16.68 -6.88
C PRO A 51 -3.17 16.81 -5.68
N ALA A 52 -2.09 16.03 -5.69
CA ALA A 52 -1.11 15.98 -4.59
C ALA A 52 -0.62 17.35 -4.10
N HIS A 53 -0.44 18.32 -5.00
CA HIS A 53 0.02 19.66 -4.62
C HIS A 53 -1.01 20.43 -3.76
N GLN A 54 -2.29 20.07 -3.85
CA GLN A 54 -3.37 20.69 -3.06
C GLN A 54 -3.55 20.01 -1.70
N THR A 55 -2.97 18.83 -1.46
CA THR A 55 -3.20 18.05 -0.24
C THR A 55 -1.99 18.00 0.70
N LYS A 56 -0.85 18.59 0.32
CA LYS A 56 0.40 18.55 1.12
C LYS A 56 0.27 19.07 2.55
N HIS A 57 -0.68 19.96 2.80
CA HIS A 57 -0.92 20.56 4.11
C HIS A 57 -1.78 19.70 5.04
N LEU A 58 -2.45 18.67 4.50
CA LEU A 58 -3.31 17.77 5.26
C LEU A 58 -2.46 16.70 5.95
N SER A 59 -2.68 16.46 7.24
CA SER A 59 -2.03 15.37 7.98
C SER A 59 -2.56 13.98 7.61
N GLU A 60 -3.73 13.95 6.97
CA GLU A 60 -4.40 12.73 6.54
C GLU A 60 -5.29 13.04 5.34
N LEU A 61 -5.39 12.09 4.41
CA LEU A 61 -6.35 12.14 3.31
C LEU A 61 -6.96 10.78 3.06
N VAL A 62 -8.16 10.76 2.48
CA VAL A 62 -8.78 9.54 1.98
C VAL A 62 -8.59 9.49 0.46
N TYR A 63 -7.90 8.46 -0.03
CA TYR A 63 -7.68 8.23 -1.46
C TYR A 63 -8.57 7.10 -1.97
N ARG A 64 -9.49 7.42 -2.88
CA ARG A 64 -10.54 6.53 -3.36
C ARG A 64 -10.19 5.90 -4.71
N LEU A 65 -10.46 4.60 -4.83
CA LEU A 65 -10.27 3.78 -6.03
C LEU A 65 -11.60 3.10 -6.41
N PRO A 66 -12.56 3.85 -7.01
CA PRO A 66 -13.91 3.36 -7.31
C PRO A 66 -13.96 2.04 -8.06
N ARG A 67 -13.01 1.80 -8.97
CA ARG A 67 -13.03 0.61 -9.85
C ARG A 67 -12.94 -0.71 -9.08
N ILE A 68 -12.35 -0.69 -7.88
CA ILE A 68 -12.19 -1.85 -7.00
C ILE A 68 -12.89 -1.64 -5.66
N ASP A 69 -13.82 -0.66 -5.59
CA ASP A 69 -14.62 -0.35 -4.41
C ASP A 69 -13.77 -0.29 -3.14
N THR A 70 -12.72 0.52 -3.17
CA THR A 70 -11.75 0.63 -2.06
C THR A 70 -11.37 2.09 -1.87
N ALA A 71 -11.09 2.46 -0.62
CA ALA A 71 -10.43 3.71 -0.26
C ALA A 71 -9.33 3.44 0.75
N PHE A 72 -8.28 4.25 0.73
CA PHE A 72 -7.20 4.20 1.71
C PHE A 72 -7.15 5.50 2.48
N ARG A 73 -7.07 5.41 3.81
CA ARG A 73 -6.70 6.51 4.67
C ARG A 73 -5.17 6.61 4.67
N LEU A 74 -4.63 7.71 4.17
CA LEU A 74 -3.20 7.94 4.05
C LEU A 74 -2.81 9.10 4.95
N LEU A 75 -2.02 8.78 5.97
CA LEU A 75 -1.32 9.76 6.78
C LEU A 75 -0.23 10.44 5.95
N GLN A 76 -0.04 11.72 6.22
CA GLN A 76 1.05 12.53 5.70
C GLN A 76 1.68 13.31 6.85
N ARG A 77 2.96 13.64 6.70
CA ARG A 77 3.69 14.50 7.64
C ARG A 77 4.29 15.67 6.87
N ASN A 78 4.05 16.88 7.37
CA ASN A 78 4.61 18.12 6.85
C ASN A 78 5.71 18.71 7.77
N ASP A 79 5.93 18.08 8.93
CA ASP A 79 6.92 18.44 9.95
C ASP A 79 8.23 17.65 9.83
N THR A 80 8.26 16.64 8.97
CA THR A 80 9.49 15.91 8.65
C THR A 80 10.28 16.68 7.59
N ASN A 81 11.58 16.87 7.76
CA ASN A 81 12.49 17.37 6.72
C ASN A 81 12.69 16.34 5.56
N SER A 82 11.69 15.51 5.28
CA SER A 82 11.73 14.45 4.26
C SER A 82 10.69 14.72 3.19
N THR A 83 11.10 14.52 1.93
CA THR A 83 10.22 14.60 0.75
C THR A 83 9.28 13.40 0.67
N GLY A 84 9.59 12.26 1.31
CA GLY A 84 8.80 11.03 1.23
C GLY A 84 7.49 11.03 2.04
N SER A 85 7.29 12.01 2.92
CA SER A 85 6.21 11.98 3.92
C SER A 85 4.84 12.46 3.44
N SER A 86 4.68 12.72 2.14
CA SER A 86 3.43 13.20 1.55
C SER A 86 3.14 12.49 0.23
N LEU A 87 1.87 12.43 -0.15
CA LEU A 87 1.45 11.77 -1.38
C LEU A 87 1.96 12.55 -2.59
N TRP A 88 2.61 11.86 -3.52
CA TRP A 88 3.14 12.47 -4.74
C TRP A 88 2.23 12.24 -5.95
N LEU A 89 2.23 13.22 -6.86
CA LEU A 89 1.35 13.23 -8.02
C LEU A 89 1.62 12.04 -8.95
N SER A 90 2.88 11.68 -9.16
CA SER A 90 3.24 10.52 -9.99
C SER A 90 2.71 9.21 -9.40
N SER A 91 2.57 9.10 -8.08
CA SER A 91 1.92 7.95 -7.45
C SER A 91 0.42 7.91 -7.78
N GLN A 92 -0.27 9.06 -7.77
CA GLN A 92 -1.70 9.11 -8.14
C GLN A 92 -1.92 8.69 -9.59
N VAL A 93 -1.12 9.20 -10.53
CA VAL A 93 -1.23 8.83 -11.95
C VAL A 93 -0.82 7.37 -12.19
N LEU A 94 0.26 6.90 -11.56
CA LEU A 94 0.71 5.52 -11.68
C LEU A 94 -0.28 4.53 -11.09
N SER A 95 -1.00 4.90 -10.01
CA SER A 95 -2.04 4.06 -9.41
C SER A 95 -3.14 3.70 -10.44
N ALA A 96 -3.62 4.69 -11.21
CA ALA A 96 -4.60 4.45 -12.26
C ALA A 96 -4.05 3.55 -13.39
N PHE A 97 -2.76 3.71 -13.72
CA PHE A 97 -2.09 2.86 -14.72
C PHE A 97 -1.93 1.40 -14.24
N LEU A 98 -1.53 1.20 -12.99
CA LEU A 98 -1.43 -0.13 -12.37
C LEU A 98 -2.82 -0.77 -12.28
N LEU A 99 -3.84 -0.02 -11.87
CA LEU A 99 -5.23 -0.45 -11.83
C LEU A 99 -5.72 -0.89 -13.21
N HIS A 100 -5.50 -0.09 -14.25
CA HIS A 100 -5.82 -0.46 -15.63
C HIS A 100 -5.13 -1.76 -16.07
N THR A 101 -3.86 -1.92 -15.70
CA THR A 101 -2.99 -2.98 -16.24
C THR A 101 -3.18 -4.31 -15.51
N TYR A 102 -3.46 -4.26 -14.21
CA TYR A 102 -3.41 -5.43 -13.34
C TYR A 102 -4.74 -5.76 -12.63
N ALA A 103 -5.74 -4.87 -12.66
CA ALA A 103 -7.08 -5.22 -12.17
C ALA A 103 -7.77 -6.19 -13.14
N LYS A 104 -7.63 -7.49 -12.86
CA LYS A 104 -8.37 -8.54 -13.55
C LYS A 104 -9.70 -8.79 -12.82
N PRO A 105 -10.78 -9.17 -13.54
CA PRO A 105 -11.97 -9.73 -12.91
C PRO A 105 -11.53 -10.91 -12.05
N GLN A 106 -11.95 -10.94 -10.78
CA GLN A 106 -11.56 -12.00 -9.86
C GLN A 106 -12.07 -13.36 -10.36
N LEU A 107 -11.26 -14.08 -11.13
CA LEU A 107 -11.30 -15.53 -11.01
C LEU A 107 -10.69 -15.82 -9.66
N ARG A 108 -11.50 -16.35 -8.75
CA ARG A 108 -11.03 -17.07 -7.57
C ARG A 108 -10.07 -18.14 -8.08
N SER A 109 -8.79 -17.81 -8.18
CA SER A 109 -7.76 -18.83 -8.33
C SER A 109 -7.88 -19.67 -7.08
N GLY A 110 -8.05 -20.98 -7.26
CA GLY A 110 -7.97 -21.91 -6.15
C GLY A 110 -6.69 -21.68 -5.35
N SER A 111 -6.66 -22.17 -4.11
CA SER A 111 -5.62 -21.98 -3.09
C SER A 111 -4.16 -22.29 -3.50
N ASN A 112 -3.89 -22.64 -4.75
CA ASN A 112 -2.60 -23.10 -5.26
C ASN A 112 -1.95 -22.22 -6.34
N VAL A 113 -2.49 -21.04 -6.68
CA VAL A 113 -1.81 -20.11 -7.62
C VAL A 113 -0.89 -19.18 -6.85
N LYS A 114 0.42 -19.30 -7.11
CA LYS A 114 1.46 -18.42 -6.55
C LYS A 114 1.16 -16.97 -6.92
N ARG A 115 1.09 -16.09 -5.91
CA ARG A 115 0.91 -14.65 -6.10
C ARG A 115 2.14 -14.06 -6.83
N LYS A 116 1.88 -13.03 -7.63
CA LYS A 116 2.94 -12.25 -8.26
C LYS A 116 3.59 -11.31 -7.25
N ARG A 117 4.87 -11.01 -7.44
CA ARG A 117 5.66 -10.22 -6.48
C ARG A 117 6.05 -8.86 -7.03
N MET A 118 5.84 -7.82 -6.23
CA MET A 118 6.23 -6.44 -6.52
C MET A 118 7.22 -5.90 -5.49
N LEU A 119 8.24 -5.18 -5.95
CA LEU A 119 9.09 -4.32 -5.11
C LEU A 119 8.78 -2.85 -5.41
N GLU A 120 8.41 -2.07 -4.40
CA GLU A 120 8.27 -0.61 -4.50
C GLU A 120 9.46 0.10 -3.85
N LEU A 121 10.15 0.95 -4.62
CA LEU A 121 11.28 1.76 -4.17
C LEU A 121 10.81 3.18 -3.86
N GLY A 122 11.07 3.68 -2.64
CA GLY A 122 10.65 5.01 -2.22
C GLY A 122 9.13 5.11 -2.14
N SER A 123 8.54 4.23 -1.34
CA SER A 123 7.07 4.06 -1.29
C SER A 123 6.35 5.26 -0.67
N GLY A 124 7.03 6.09 0.11
CA GLY A 124 6.44 7.26 0.77
C GLY A 124 5.20 6.91 1.56
N THR A 125 4.04 7.37 1.10
CA THR A 125 2.73 7.06 1.70
C THR A 125 2.28 5.60 1.57
N GLY A 126 2.86 4.82 0.65
CA GLY A 126 2.48 3.42 0.41
C GLY A 126 1.23 3.23 -0.46
N LEU A 127 0.74 4.26 -1.15
CA LEU A 127 -0.45 4.18 -2.00
C LEU A 127 -0.36 3.04 -3.03
N LEU A 128 0.76 2.92 -3.75
CA LEU A 128 0.92 1.91 -4.79
C LEU A 128 1.04 0.51 -4.19
N SER A 129 1.77 0.38 -3.08
CA SER A 129 1.87 -0.85 -2.30
C SER A 129 0.51 -1.37 -1.85
N LEU A 130 -0.31 -0.51 -1.23
CA LEU A 130 -1.67 -0.84 -0.81
C LEU A 130 -2.53 -1.26 -2.00
N LEU A 131 -2.52 -0.48 -3.10
CA LEU A 131 -3.25 -0.83 -4.32
C LEU A 131 -2.85 -2.21 -4.83
N MET A 132 -1.56 -2.49 -4.97
CA MET A 132 -1.11 -3.74 -5.60
C MET A 132 -1.39 -4.95 -4.72
N ALA A 133 -1.30 -4.81 -3.40
CA ALA A 133 -1.76 -5.84 -2.46
C ALA A 133 -3.26 -6.13 -2.62
N ARG A 134 -4.09 -5.08 -2.76
CA ARG A 134 -5.54 -5.22 -3.07
C ARG A 134 -5.79 -5.91 -4.40
N LEU A 135 -4.90 -5.78 -5.37
CA LEU A 135 -4.94 -6.51 -6.65
C LEU A 135 -4.40 -7.95 -6.55
N GLY A 136 -4.07 -8.43 -5.35
CA GLY A 136 -3.67 -9.82 -5.08
C GLY A 136 -2.16 -10.10 -5.24
N TRP A 137 -1.33 -9.06 -5.18
CA TRP A 137 0.13 -9.20 -5.26
C TRP A 137 0.74 -9.35 -3.86
N ASP A 138 1.89 -10.01 -3.80
CA ASP A 138 2.81 -9.89 -2.67
C ASP A 138 3.72 -8.69 -2.91
N VAL A 139 3.84 -7.81 -1.93
CA VAL A 139 4.48 -6.50 -2.07
C VAL A 139 5.57 -6.34 -1.02
N VAL A 140 6.73 -5.86 -1.46
CA VAL A 140 7.77 -5.31 -0.59
C VAL A 140 7.78 -3.80 -0.78
N ALA A 141 7.30 -3.07 0.23
CA ALA A 141 7.28 -1.62 0.27
C ALA A 141 8.56 -1.13 0.98
N THR A 142 9.27 -0.17 0.38
CA THR A 142 10.57 0.25 0.91
C THR A 142 10.74 1.76 0.96
N ASP A 143 11.37 2.23 2.04
CA ASP A 143 11.76 3.63 2.23
C ASP A 143 12.86 3.76 3.29
N ILE A 144 13.30 4.99 3.58
CA ILE A 144 14.24 5.32 4.64
C ILE A 144 13.53 5.89 5.88
N GLU A 145 14.23 5.93 7.01
CA GLU A 145 13.75 6.72 8.15
C GLU A 145 13.89 8.22 7.88
N PRO A 146 13.00 9.07 8.40
CA PRO A 146 11.86 8.73 9.28
C PRO A 146 10.58 8.33 8.53
N VAL A 147 10.57 8.33 7.18
CA VAL A 147 9.37 8.07 6.37
C VAL A 147 8.80 6.69 6.67
N LEU A 148 9.68 5.71 6.84
CA LEU A 148 9.35 4.32 7.13
C LEU A 148 8.44 4.19 8.38
N ASP A 149 8.86 4.74 9.53
CA ASP A 149 8.09 4.66 10.78
C ASP A 149 7.00 5.72 10.92
N SER A 150 7.21 6.94 10.39
CA SER A 150 6.28 8.05 10.60
C SER A 150 5.09 8.08 9.63
N VAL A 151 5.21 7.39 8.49
CA VAL A 151 4.22 7.43 7.40
C VAL A 151 3.95 6.03 6.81
N LEU A 152 4.97 5.34 6.28
CA LEU A 152 4.74 4.13 5.49
C LEU A 152 4.14 3.00 6.32
N ARG A 153 4.77 2.60 7.43
CA ARG A 153 4.25 1.53 8.31
C ARG A 153 2.84 1.84 8.83
N PRO A 154 2.57 3.03 9.43
CA PRO A 154 1.22 3.39 9.85
C PRO A 154 0.15 3.29 8.75
N ASN A 155 0.50 3.69 7.51
CA ASN A 155 -0.43 3.61 6.38
C ASN A 155 -0.66 2.16 5.92
N ILE A 156 0.37 1.32 5.92
CA ILE A 156 0.22 -0.11 5.60
C ILE A 156 -0.64 -0.80 6.67
N ASP A 157 -0.34 -0.58 7.95
CA ASP A 157 -1.04 -1.21 9.07
C ASP A 157 -2.53 -0.83 9.09
N SER A 158 -2.84 0.45 8.91
CA SER A 158 -4.23 0.94 8.85
C SER A 158 -4.95 0.58 7.55
N GLY A 159 -4.25 0.67 6.41
CA GLY A 159 -4.80 0.41 5.07
C GLY A 159 -5.14 -1.07 4.83
N LEU A 160 -4.51 -1.99 5.56
CA LEU A 160 -4.86 -3.42 5.54
C LEU A 160 -6.06 -3.76 6.45
N TYR A 161 -6.34 -2.94 7.47
CA TYR A 161 -7.36 -3.22 8.50
C TYR A 161 -8.72 -2.53 8.25
N GLN A 162 -8.77 -1.42 7.48
CA GLN A 162 -9.98 -0.59 7.30
C GLN A 162 -10.76 -0.86 5.99
N LEU A 163 -10.80 -2.11 5.55
CA LEU A 163 -11.38 -2.47 4.25
C LEU A 163 -12.91 -2.49 4.30
N VAL A 164 -13.55 -1.52 3.63
CA VAL A 164 -15.02 -1.45 3.49
C VAL A 164 -15.58 -2.55 2.55
N HIS A 165 -14.75 -3.41 1.91
CA HIS A 165 -15.22 -4.46 1.00
C HIS A 165 -14.39 -5.76 1.00
N GLU A 166 -15.07 -6.90 0.76
CA GLU A 166 -14.65 -8.31 0.87
C GLU A 166 -13.49 -8.81 -0.03
N GLY A 167 -12.68 -7.90 -0.58
CA GLY A 167 -11.39 -8.33 -1.12
C GLY A 167 -10.43 -8.51 0.04
N HIS A 168 -10.20 -9.73 0.50
CA HIS A 168 -9.22 -9.99 1.55
C HIS A 168 -7.80 -9.66 1.05
N ALA A 169 -7.21 -8.55 1.52
CA ALA A 169 -5.76 -8.43 1.58
C ALA A 169 -5.33 -9.13 2.87
N ASP A 170 -4.45 -10.11 2.77
CA ASP A 170 -3.85 -10.78 3.92
C ASP A 170 -2.76 -9.84 4.50
N PRO A 171 -2.71 -9.63 5.83
CA PRO A 171 -1.64 -8.86 6.46
C PRO A 171 -0.23 -9.26 6.01
N GLU A 172 -0.01 -10.52 5.65
CA GLU A 172 1.28 -11.01 5.19
C GLU A 172 1.63 -10.63 3.74
N GLN A 173 0.70 -10.04 2.97
CA GLN A 173 0.92 -9.64 1.58
C GLN A 173 1.81 -8.42 1.43
N ILE A 174 1.92 -7.54 2.44
CA ILE A 174 2.80 -6.37 2.37
C ILE A 174 3.87 -6.48 3.44
N ARG A 175 5.13 -6.43 3.02
CA ARG A 175 6.28 -6.33 3.92
C ARG A 175 6.90 -4.96 3.77
N VAL A 176 7.08 -4.27 4.90
CA VAL A 176 7.71 -2.95 4.94
C VAL A 176 9.17 -3.09 5.37
N CYS A 177 10.10 -2.67 4.51
CA CYS A 177 11.53 -2.82 4.73
C CYS A 177 12.27 -1.49 4.60
N LYS A 178 13.23 -1.26 5.50
CA LYS A 178 14.15 -0.13 5.35
C LYS A 178 15.04 -0.37 4.13
N LEU A 179 15.14 0.63 3.26
CA LEU A 179 16.02 0.61 2.11
C LEU A 179 16.63 1.99 1.87
N ASP A 180 17.91 2.13 2.24
CA ASP A 180 18.72 3.26 1.81
C ASP A 180 19.47 2.87 0.53
N TRP A 181 19.15 3.54 -0.57
CA TRP A 181 19.77 3.24 -1.86
C TRP A 181 21.29 3.45 -1.84
N THR A 182 21.77 4.38 -1.02
CA THR A 182 23.18 4.79 -0.90
C THR A 182 24.01 3.84 -0.02
N ALA A 183 23.35 2.95 0.73
CA ALA A 183 24.02 1.95 1.55
C ALA A 183 24.79 0.93 0.68
N ALA A 184 25.77 0.28 1.31
CA ALA A 184 26.54 -0.81 0.69
C ALA A 184 25.62 -1.90 0.13
N GLU A 185 26.01 -2.50 -1.01
CA GLU A 185 25.13 -3.40 -1.75
C GLU A 185 24.80 -4.69 -0.98
N GLU A 186 25.78 -5.34 -0.35
CA GLU A 186 25.59 -6.64 0.33
C GLU A 186 24.51 -6.60 1.43
N PRO A 187 24.55 -5.69 2.44
CA PRO A 187 23.48 -5.63 3.44
C PRO A 187 22.10 -5.29 2.85
N LYS A 188 22.09 -4.46 1.81
CA LYS A 188 20.88 -3.98 1.15
C LYS A 188 20.13 -5.11 0.45
N THR A 189 20.87 -5.92 -0.31
CA THR A 189 20.31 -6.98 -1.16
C THR A 189 19.89 -8.19 -0.33
N GLU A 190 20.63 -8.53 0.73
CA GLU A 190 20.27 -9.63 1.62
C GLU A 190 18.99 -9.35 2.41
N SER A 191 18.83 -8.13 2.94
CA SER A 191 17.60 -7.70 3.61
C SER A 191 16.38 -7.82 2.69
N LEU A 192 16.51 -7.33 1.45
CA LEU A 192 15.44 -7.42 0.45
C LEU A 192 15.20 -8.85 -0.02
N ARG A 193 16.23 -9.70 -0.13
CA ARG A 193 16.09 -11.11 -0.48
C ARG A 193 15.15 -11.83 0.47
N GLY A 194 15.38 -11.67 1.78
CA GLY A 194 14.53 -12.24 2.82
C GLY A 194 13.09 -11.73 2.71
N ALA A 195 12.93 -10.42 2.53
CA ALA A 195 11.62 -9.80 2.37
C ALA A 195 10.85 -10.28 1.14
N ILE A 196 11.49 -10.42 -0.02
CA ILE A 196 10.83 -10.86 -1.26
C ILE A 196 10.51 -12.36 -1.19
N SER A 197 11.37 -13.16 -0.57
CA SER A 197 11.17 -14.62 -0.44
C SER A 197 10.05 -15.00 0.53
N GLY A 198 9.89 -14.23 1.62
CA GLY A 198 8.90 -14.55 2.65
C GLY A 198 9.15 -15.87 3.37
N ASN A 199 8.06 -16.51 3.85
CA ASN A 199 8.08 -17.81 4.54
C ASN A 199 8.27 -19.02 3.59
N ASP A 200 8.45 -18.79 2.29
CA ASP A 200 8.70 -19.83 1.27
C ASP A 200 10.09 -20.52 1.48
N SER A 201 10.83 -20.12 2.53
CA SER A 201 12.15 -20.63 2.93
C SER A 201 12.13 -22.03 3.56
N ILE A 202 10.96 -22.60 3.87
CA ILE A 202 10.86 -24.01 4.29
C ILE A 202 10.77 -24.90 3.03
N LYS A 203 11.92 -25.13 2.37
CA LYS A 203 12.30 -26.27 1.48
C LYS A 203 13.08 -25.82 0.24
N SER A 204 14.33 -25.38 0.43
CA SER A 204 15.43 -25.76 -0.47
C SER A 204 16.76 -25.46 0.19
N SER A 205 17.20 -26.36 1.07
CA SER A 205 18.61 -26.49 1.40
C SER A 205 19.38 -26.80 0.11
N GLY A 206 19.91 -25.77 -0.57
CA GLY A 206 20.89 -25.93 -1.64
C GLY A 206 20.77 -25.02 -2.87
N ASP A 207 19.67 -24.26 -3.06
CA ASP A 207 19.56 -23.40 -4.25
C ASP A 207 19.62 -21.93 -3.88
N SER A 208 20.77 -21.31 -4.14
CA SER A 208 21.08 -19.89 -3.96
C SER A 208 20.46 -19.02 -5.06
N SER A 209 19.22 -19.32 -5.47
CA SER A 209 18.52 -18.57 -6.52
C SER A 209 17.98 -17.25 -5.96
N GLU A 210 18.14 -16.16 -6.71
CA GLU A 210 17.49 -14.88 -6.38
C GLU A 210 15.97 -15.02 -6.31
N PRO A 211 15.30 -14.31 -5.39
CA PRO A 211 13.85 -14.33 -5.34
C PRO A 211 13.30 -13.66 -6.58
N HIS A 212 12.34 -14.33 -7.22
CA HIS A 212 11.69 -13.85 -8.43
C HIS A 212 10.77 -12.64 -8.15
N LEU A 213 10.97 -11.54 -8.87
CA LEU A 213 10.07 -10.39 -8.95
C LEU A 213 9.39 -10.36 -10.32
N ASP A 214 8.11 -9.98 -10.32
CA ASP A 214 7.36 -9.75 -11.54
C ASP A 214 7.35 -8.26 -11.92
N LEU A 215 7.44 -7.38 -10.92
CA LEU A 215 7.31 -5.93 -11.08
C LEU A 215 8.20 -5.17 -10.09
N ILE A 216 8.88 -4.13 -10.57
CA ILE A 216 9.54 -3.12 -9.76
C ILE A 216 8.86 -1.79 -10.06
N VAL A 217 8.47 -1.04 -9.03
CA VAL A 217 7.80 0.25 -9.16
C VAL A 217 8.53 1.32 -8.37
N THR A 218 8.56 2.53 -8.91
CA THR A 218 9.09 3.72 -8.23
C THR A 218 8.39 4.97 -8.77
N ALA A 219 8.07 5.93 -7.91
CA ALA A 219 7.34 7.14 -8.30
C ALA A 219 7.93 8.41 -7.67
N ASP A 220 8.23 9.43 -8.49
CA ASP A 220 8.86 10.70 -8.08
C ASP A 220 10.17 10.54 -7.27
N THR A 221 10.98 9.54 -7.62
CA THR A 221 12.27 9.25 -6.96
C THR A 221 13.49 9.84 -7.66
N ILE A 222 13.29 10.51 -8.80
CA ILE A 222 14.34 11.26 -9.51
C ILE A 222 14.21 12.74 -9.16
N TYR A 223 14.72 13.13 -8.00
CA TYR A 223 14.66 14.51 -7.50
C TYR A 223 16.02 15.06 -7.04
N GLU A 224 16.99 14.20 -6.75
CA GLU A 224 18.33 14.58 -6.29
C GLU A 224 19.42 13.90 -7.12
N PRO A 225 20.37 14.65 -7.72
CA PRO A 225 21.42 14.09 -8.56
C PRO A 225 22.24 12.97 -7.91
N GLY A 226 22.52 13.08 -6.61
CA GLY A 226 23.28 12.09 -5.85
C GLY A 226 22.59 10.73 -5.73
N LEU A 227 21.25 10.69 -5.87
CA LEU A 227 20.44 9.48 -5.68
C LEU A 227 20.19 8.69 -6.97
N ILE A 228 20.44 9.28 -8.15
CA ILE A 228 20.20 8.63 -9.45
C ILE A 228 20.95 7.29 -9.54
N ARG A 229 22.26 7.30 -9.33
CA ARG A 229 23.09 6.09 -9.47
C ARG A 229 22.78 5.05 -8.39
N PRO A 230 22.67 5.42 -7.09
CA PRO A 230 22.22 4.48 -6.05
C PRO A 230 20.89 3.79 -6.35
N LEU A 231 19.87 4.55 -6.81
CA LEU A 231 18.57 4.01 -7.19
C LEU A 231 18.69 3.03 -8.36
N LEU A 232 19.35 3.46 -9.45
CA LEU A 232 19.51 2.63 -10.65
C LEU A 232 20.36 1.38 -10.40
N SER A 233 21.37 1.44 -9.52
CA SER A 233 22.12 0.24 -9.10
C SER A 233 21.22 -0.77 -8.41
N THR A 234 20.33 -0.28 -7.53
CA THR A 234 19.34 -1.12 -6.83
C THR A 234 18.38 -1.79 -7.82
N ILE A 235 17.80 -1.04 -8.76
CA ILE A 235 16.93 -1.58 -9.82
C ILE A 235 17.68 -2.61 -10.66
N SER A 236 18.89 -2.25 -11.12
CA SER A 236 19.73 -3.09 -11.97
C SER A 236 20.14 -4.39 -11.28
N HIS A 237 20.37 -4.38 -9.96
CA HIS A 237 20.72 -5.58 -9.20
C HIS A 237 19.65 -6.66 -9.35
N PHE A 238 18.39 -6.33 -9.08
CA PHE A 238 17.27 -7.28 -9.19
C PHE A 238 16.93 -7.61 -10.65
N TYR A 239 16.99 -6.63 -11.54
CA TYR A 239 16.71 -6.85 -12.96
C TYR A 239 17.69 -7.82 -13.62
N ARG A 240 19.00 -7.67 -13.38
CA ARG A 240 20.02 -8.47 -14.08
C ARG A 240 20.06 -9.92 -13.60
N ARG A 241 19.82 -10.18 -12.32
CA ARG A 241 20.02 -11.50 -11.71
C ARG A 241 18.88 -12.49 -11.96
N GLN A 242 17.70 -12.03 -12.38
CA GLN A 242 16.65 -12.91 -12.90
C GLN A 242 16.95 -13.34 -14.34
N THR A 243 17.28 -14.61 -14.57
CA THR A 243 17.67 -15.13 -15.90
C THR A 243 16.48 -15.50 -16.77
N ASP A 244 15.44 -16.08 -16.18
CA ASP A 244 14.37 -16.74 -16.95
C ASP A 244 13.33 -15.73 -17.42
N THR A 245 12.88 -14.86 -16.52
CA THR A 245 11.90 -13.82 -16.81
C THR A 245 12.30 -12.54 -16.09
N LYS A 246 12.49 -11.47 -16.86
CA LYS A 246 12.84 -10.16 -16.33
C LYS A 246 11.62 -9.49 -15.67
N PRO A 247 11.77 -8.81 -14.53
CA PRO A 247 10.68 -8.03 -13.96
C PRO A 247 10.37 -6.85 -14.91
N THR A 248 9.10 -6.46 -14.97
CA THR A 248 8.74 -5.14 -15.55
C THR A 248 9.19 -4.05 -14.58
N ILE A 249 9.75 -2.94 -15.07
CA ILE A 249 10.15 -1.82 -14.21
C ILE A 249 9.34 -0.59 -14.60
N LEU A 250 8.51 -0.07 -13.69
CA LEU A 250 7.73 1.14 -13.92
C LEU A 250 8.25 2.30 -13.08
N LEU A 251 8.75 3.32 -13.76
CA LEU A 251 9.13 4.62 -13.17
C LEU A 251 8.09 5.67 -13.58
N ALA A 252 7.38 6.24 -12.61
CA ALA A 252 6.58 7.43 -12.84
C ALA A 252 7.28 8.67 -12.27
N LEU A 253 7.24 9.77 -13.02
CA LEU A 253 7.88 11.02 -12.61
C LEU A 253 7.13 12.22 -13.17
N GLU A 254 7.17 13.34 -12.46
CA GLU A 254 6.80 14.65 -12.98
C GLU A 254 8.03 15.33 -13.60
N ARG A 255 7.93 15.79 -14.85
CA ARG A 255 9.06 16.36 -15.60
C ARG A 255 9.37 17.82 -15.20
N ARG A 256 9.69 18.04 -13.92
CA ARG A 256 9.93 19.36 -13.30
C ARG A 256 11.23 20.03 -13.77
N ASP A 257 12.30 19.25 -13.91
CA ASP A 257 13.57 19.68 -14.49
C ASP A 257 13.92 18.73 -15.66
N PRO A 258 13.62 19.12 -16.91
CA PRO A 258 13.87 18.28 -18.07
C PRO A 258 15.33 17.84 -18.21
N ALA A 259 16.30 18.70 -17.90
CA ALA A 259 17.72 18.37 -18.05
C ALA A 259 18.14 17.32 -17.01
N HIS A 260 17.68 17.46 -15.77
CA HIS A 260 17.92 16.48 -14.71
C HIS A 260 17.29 15.11 -15.04
N ILE A 261 16.03 15.11 -15.47
CA ILE A 261 15.31 13.87 -15.85
C ILE A 261 15.99 13.20 -17.04
N ASP A 262 16.31 13.96 -18.10
CA ASP A 262 16.94 13.40 -19.30
C ASP A 262 18.31 12.80 -18.97
N HIS A 263 19.08 13.44 -18.08
CA HIS A 263 20.35 12.90 -17.59
C HIS A 263 20.16 11.59 -16.79
N ALA A 264 19.16 11.52 -15.91
CA ALA A 264 18.87 10.28 -15.16
C ALA A 264 18.48 9.12 -16.09
N LEU A 265 17.65 9.38 -17.10
CA LEU A 265 17.25 8.38 -18.10
C LEU A 265 18.42 7.95 -18.99
N GLN A 266 19.34 8.87 -19.32
CA GLN A 266 20.58 8.54 -20.02
C GLN A 266 21.47 7.61 -19.17
N ILE A 267 21.67 7.90 -17.89
CA ILE A 267 22.44 7.02 -16.98
C ILE A 267 21.80 5.62 -16.91
N ALA A 268 20.48 5.53 -16.80
CA ALA A 268 19.76 4.24 -16.78
C ALA A 268 20.05 3.38 -18.01
N ARG A 269 20.04 4.00 -19.20
CA ARG A 269 20.32 3.34 -20.47
C ARG A 269 21.80 3.01 -20.64
N ASP A 270 22.66 4.03 -20.52
CA ASP A 270 24.05 3.97 -20.98
C ASP A 270 24.97 3.24 -19.98
N GLU A 271 24.66 3.34 -18.69
CA GLU A 271 25.53 2.79 -17.64
C GLU A 271 24.93 1.54 -16.98
N PHE A 272 23.61 1.51 -16.83
CA PHE A 272 22.92 0.38 -16.22
C PHE A 272 22.32 -0.60 -17.23
N ASN A 273 22.35 -0.30 -18.54
CA ASN A 273 21.80 -1.15 -19.60
C ASN A 273 20.34 -1.55 -19.33
N LEU A 274 19.57 -0.66 -18.69
CA LEU A 274 18.15 -0.87 -18.49
C LEU A 274 17.41 -0.55 -19.81
N PRO A 275 16.39 -1.33 -20.19
CA PRO A 275 15.43 -0.90 -21.19
C PRO A 275 14.95 0.52 -20.94
N LEU A 276 14.54 1.24 -21.98
CA LEU A 276 13.98 2.57 -21.79
C LEU A 276 12.87 2.80 -22.81
N LYS A 277 11.62 2.76 -22.34
CA LYS A 277 10.44 2.99 -23.17
C LYS A 277 9.40 3.80 -22.43
N GLN A 278 9.20 5.05 -22.86
CA GLN A 278 8.10 5.86 -22.37
C GLN A 278 6.76 5.24 -22.77
N ILE A 279 5.84 5.14 -21.83
CA ILE A 279 4.43 4.85 -22.13
C ILE A 279 3.84 6.08 -22.84
N PRO A 280 3.20 5.93 -24.02
CA PRO A 280 2.71 7.09 -24.76
C PRO A 280 1.81 7.99 -23.91
N ALA A 281 2.09 9.29 -23.87
CA ALA A 281 1.35 10.25 -23.04
C ALA A 281 -0.17 10.19 -23.29
N LYS A 282 -0.60 9.99 -24.55
CA LYS A 282 -2.02 9.81 -24.89
C LYS A 282 -2.66 8.60 -24.19
N ARG A 283 -1.90 7.51 -24.00
CA ARG A 283 -2.36 6.31 -23.28
C ARG A 283 -2.47 6.58 -21.78
N VAL A 284 -1.45 7.20 -21.18
CA VAL A 284 -1.48 7.61 -19.76
C VAL A 284 -2.68 8.52 -19.52
N ARG A 285 -2.88 9.54 -20.37
CA ARG A 285 -4.03 10.44 -20.27
C ARG A 285 -5.37 9.74 -20.33
N LYS A 286 -5.57 8.89 -21.34
CA LYS A 286 -6.82 8.13 -21.49
C LYS A 286 -7.11 7.28 -20.25
N ILE A 287 -6.09 6.63 -19.69
CA ILE A 287 -6.24 5.80 -18.50
C ILE A 287 -6.60 6.66 -17.29
N PHE A 288 -5.87 7.74 -17.04
CA PHE A 288 -6.12 8.61 -15.89
C PHE A 288 -7.48 9.31 -15.97
N ASP A 289 -7.94 9.67 -17.17
CA ASP A 289 -9.30 10.18 -17.40
C ASP A 289 -10.40 9.16 -17.06
N THR A 290 -10.12 7.86 -17.26
CA THR A 290 -11.12 6.79 -17.13
C THR A 290 -11.14 6.17 -15.73
N LEU A 291 -9.97 6.02 -15.11
CA LEU A 291 -9.78 5.24 -13.88
C LEU A 291 -9.20 6.04 -12.71
N GLY A 292 -8.64 7.22 -12.99
CA GLY A 292 -8.26 8.19 -11.97
C GLY A 292 -9.20 9.39 -12.01
N ASP A 293 -8.62 10.58 -11.84
CA ASP A 293 -9.35 11.84 -11.67
C ASP A 293 -9.07 12.85 -12.80
N GLY A 294 -8.59 12.35 -13.96
CA GLY A 294 -8.14 13.20 -15.07
C GLY A 294 -9.24 14.03 -15.75
N THR A 295 -10.51 13.66 -15.56
CA THR A 295 -11.68 14.43 -16.04
C THR A 295 -12.18 15.47 -15.04
N THR A 296 -11.83 15.33 -13.76
CA THR A 296 -12.25 16.22 -12.68
C THR A 296 -11.19 17.26 -12.31
N TRP A 297 -9.91 16.96 -12.55
CA TRP A 297 -8.80 17.89 -12.30
C TRP A 297 -8.49 18.77 -13.51
N SER A 298 -7.79 19.89 -13.29
CA SER A 298 -7.24 20.66 -14.40
C SER A 298 -6.18 19.84 -15.13
N ARG A 299 -6.04 20.04 -16.44
CA ARG A 299 -5.00 19.37 -17.22
C ARG A 299 -3.60 19.78 -16.79
N ASP A 300 -3.45 21.03 -16.35
CA ASP A 300 -2.17 21.55 -15.89
C ASP A 300 -1.72 20.88 -14.59
N ASP A 301 -2.65 20.34 -13.79
CA ASP A 301 -2.33 19.68 -12.52
C ASP A 301 -1.50 18.40 -12.69
N TRP A 302 -1.50 17.78 -13.88
CA TRP A 302 -0.85 16.48 -14.10
C TRP A 302 -0.29 16.22 -15.50
N SER A 303 -0.37 17.19 -16.40
CA SER A 303 0.14 17.05 -17.78
C SER A 303 1.65 16.76 -17.86
N GLY A 304 2.41 17.14 -16.82
CA GLY A 304 3.85 16.89 -16.72
C GLY A 304 4.23 15.48 -16.25
N VAL A 305 3.28 14.62 -15.89
CA VAL A 305 3.57 13.27 -15.39
C VAL A 305 3.81 12.29 -16.54
N GLU A 306 4.88 11.53 -16.42
CA GLU A 306 5.32 10.51 -17.36
C GLU A 306 5.38 9.15 -16.68
N ILE A 307 5.18 8.08 -17.45
CA ILE A 307 5.43 6.70 -17.01
C ILE A 307 6.40 6.07 -18.00
N TRP A 308 7.48 5.51 -17.48
CA TRP A 308 8.53 4.84 -18.23
C TRP A 308 8.55 3.36 -17.85
N ASN A 309 8.62 2.50 -18.85
CA ASN A 309 9.05 1.11 -18.67
C ASN A 309 10.57 1.07 -18.83
N LEU A 310 11.28 0.85 -17.72
CA LEU A 310 12.74 0.66 -17.71
C LEU A 310 13.13 -0.79 -17.99
#